data_AF-A0A535N0Z7-F1
#
_entry.id   AF-A0A535N0Z7-F1
#
_cell.length_a   1.000
_cell.length_b   1.000
_cell.length_c   1.000
_cell.angle_alpha   90.00
_cell.angle_beta   90.00
_cell.angle_gamma   90.00
#
_symmetry.space_group_name_H-M   'P 1'
#
loop_
_entity.id
_entity.type
_entity.pdbx_description
1 polymer ?
#
loop_
_entity_poly.entity_id
_entity_poly.type
_entity_poly.pdbx_seq_one_letter_code
_entity_poly.pdbx_strand_id
1 'polypeptide(L)'
;MSLIPSLLVLAVLAAGLGAALALLLRRRKRSRGEAVTPESSTWRPTVQHREIPAPAEDPPIAWAAPDIDRIRPDTPPLAGEAIASALRSALDGYALGRVKRILEAPDLLQHAAADAESWPVVEATLERALALAEQRGMAIDAKGRPALTRALALCTAQGVLLAEWRQLEDGKTVWVNDAARVRASDAFAIQRLAEAMARRVLPDLFQGIARRSATFEVTLLVPYCIAQGFTARLHGDPPRAFAA
;
A
#
# COMPACT_ATOMS: atom_id res chain seq x y z
N MET A 1 -5.78 -46.83 -8.12
CA MET A 1 -5.45 -45.95 -6.98
C MET A 1 -4.47 -44.90 -7.46
N SER A 2 -4.93 -43.67 -7.70
CA SER A 2 -4.16 -42.64 -8.42
C SER A 2 -3.22 -41.88 -7.49
N LEU A 3 -1.90 -42.00 -7.74
CA LEU A 3 -0.80 -41.30 -7.06
C LEU A 3 -0.54 -39.86 -7.58
N ILE A 4 -1.43 -39.34 -8.43
CA ILE A 4 -1.28 -38.05 -9.12
C ILE A 4 -1.46 -36.81 -8.20
N PRO A 5 -2.35 -36.78 -7.18
CA PRO A 5 -2.53 -35.55 -6.40
C PRO A 5 -1.36 -35.27 -5.43
N SER A 6 -0.59 -36.29 -5.04
CA SER A 6 0.51 -36.15 -4.09
C SER A 6 1.77 -35.53 -4.71
N LEU A 7 2.01 -35.76 -6.00
CA LEU A 7 3.16 -35.19 -6.73
C LEU A 7 2.98 -33.70 -7.06
N LEU A 8 1.74 -33.25 -7.26
CA LEU A 8 1.42 -31.83 -7.50
C LEU A 8 1.58 -30.98 -6.24
N VAL A 9 1.21 -31.50 -5.07
CA VAL A 9 1.40 -30.82 -3.78
C VAL A 9 2.89 -30.72 -3.43
N LEU A 10 3.69 -31.77 -3.73
CA LEU A 10 5.14 -31.73 -3.54
C LEU A 10 5.83 -30.72 -4.47
N ALA A 11 5.37 -30.59 -5.73
CA ALA A 11 5.93 -29.64 -6.68
C ALA A 11 5.64 -28.17 -6.30
N VAL A 12 4.46 -27.88 -5.75
CA VAL A 12 4.08 -26.54 -5.28
C VAL A 12 4.82 -26.17 -3.98
N LEU A 13 5.00 -27.13 -3.06
CA LEU A 13 5.84 -26.93 -1.88
C LEU A 13 7.32 -26.76 -2.24
N ALA A 14 7.83 -27.49 -3.23
CA ALA A 14 9.21 -27.34 -3.71
C ALA A 14 9.46 -25.99 -4.41
N ALA A 15 8.48 -25.44 -5.13
CA ALA A 15 8.57 -24.12 -5.74
C ALA A 15 8.52 -22.98 -4.71
N GLY A 16 7.69 -23.11 -3.67
CA GLY A 16 7.62 -22.16 -2.55
C GLY A 16 8.89 -22.17 -1.67
N LEU A 17 9.42 -23.35 -1.36
CA LEU A 17 10.69 -23.50 -0.65
C LEU A 17 11.89 -23.02 -1.50
N GLY A 18 11.86 -23.22 -2.82
CA GLY A 18 12.93 -22.77 -3.73
C GLY A 18 13.09 -21.24 -3.75
N ALA A 19 12.00 -20.49 -3.74
CA ALA A 19 12.03 -19.02 -3.68
C ALA A 19 12.53 -18.50 -2.32
N ALA A 20 12.07 -19.10 -1.22
CA ALA A 20 12.51 -18.76 0.14
C ALA A 20 14.00 -19.11 0.37
N LEU A 21 14.45 -20.25 -0.14
CA LEU A 21 15.86 -20.68 -0.03
C LEU A 21 16.77 -19.84 -0.93
N ALA A 22 16.32 -19.41 -2.11
CA ALA A 22 17.07 -18.48 -2.96
C ALA A 22 17.22 -17.09 -2.31
N LEU A 23 16.18 -16.61 -1.62
CA LEU A 23 16.22 -15.37 -0.82
C LEU A 23 17.18 -15.49 0.38
N LEU A 24 17.19 -16.62 1.08
CA LEU A 24 18.09 -16.91 2.19
C LEU A 24 19.56 -17.08 1.75
N LEU A 25 19.80 -17.78 0.63
CA LEU A 25 21.14 -17.96 0.08
C LEU A 25 21.70 -16.65 -0.50
N ARG A 26 20.84 -15.77 -1.04
CA ARG A 26 21.24 -14.43 -1.49
C ARG A 26 21.56 -13.51 -0.31
N ARG A 27 20.86 -13.63 0.83
CA ARG A 27 21.24 -12.98 2.11
C ARG A 27 22.62 -13.48 2.61
N ARG A 28 22.90 -14.78 2.50
CA ARG A 28 24.17 -15.37 2.99
C ARG A 28 25.39 -15.06 2.10
N LYS A 29 25.20 -14.85 0.78
CA LYS A 29 26.29 -14.43 -0.11
C LYS A 29 26.64 -12.95 0.03
N ARG A 30 25.71 -12.12 0.52
CA ARG A 30 25.94 -10.68 0.79
C ARG A 30 26.71 -10.42 2.10
N SER A 31 26.82 -11.41 2.98
CA SER A 31 27.59 -11.27 4.23
C SER A 31 29.08 -11.60 4.11
N ARG A 32 29.60 -11.85 2.90
CA ARG A 32 30.99 -12.27 2.68
C ARG A 32 31.71 -11.65 1.47
N GLY A 33 31.11 -10.65 0.83
CA GLY A 33 31.76 -9.84 -0.20
C GLY A 33 32.02 -8.44 0.35
N GLU A 34 33.22 -7.93 0.10
CA GLU A 34 33.75 -6.63 0.51
C GLU A 34 32.71 -5.51 0.65
N ALA A 35 32.88 -4.74 1.73
CA ALA A 35 32.22 -3.46 1.95
C ALA A 35 32.61 -2.47 0.85
N VAL A 36 31.96 -2.57 -0.30
CA VAL A 36 31.78 -1.43 -1.19
C VAL A 36 30.79 -0.53 -0.45
N THR A 37 31.31 0.50 0.21
CA THR A 37 30.50 1.62 0.70
C THR A 37 29.61 2.06 -0.44
N PRO A 38 28.28 1.85 -0.38
CA PRO A 38 27.42 2.54 -1.31
C PRO A 38 27.56 4.00 -0.91
N GLU A 39 28.17 4.82 -1.77
CA GLU A 39 27.82 6.23 -1.79
C GLU A 39 26.31 6.27 -1.70
N SER A 40 25.83 6.79 -0.58
CA SER A 40 24.41 6.88 -0.29
C SER A 40 23.82 7.67 -1.43
N SER A 41 23.20 6.97 -2.39
CA SER A 41 22.29 7.56 -3.35
C SER A 41 21.15 8.08 -2.50
N THR A 42 21.38 9.28 -1.98
CA THR A 42 20.47 9.97 -1.09
C THR A 42 19.35 10.35 -2.02
N TRP A 43 18.36 9.47 -2.13
CA TRP A 43 17.20 9.75 -2.95
C TRP A 43 16.64 11.07 -2.47
N ARG A 44 16.63 12.06 -3.36
CA ARG A 44 16.05 13.37 -3.11
C ARG A 44 14.80 13.47 -4.00
N PRO A 45 13.59 13.55 -3.43
CA PRO A 45 12.38 13.70 -4.22
C PRO A 45 12.47 14.95 -5.11
N THR A 46 11.85 14.90 -6.29
CA THR A 46 11.91 16.03 -7.23
C THR A 46 10.98 17.13 -6.73
N VAL A 47 11.52 18.09 -6.00
CA VAL A 47 10.77 19.30 -5.59
C VAL A 47 10.56 20.17 -6.83
N GLN A 48 9.39 20.07 -7.45
CA GLN A 48 8.95 21.09 -8.40
C GLN A 48 8.49 22.31 -7.58
N HIS A 49 9.13 23.45 -7.84
CA HIS A 49 8.85 24.81 -7.37
C HIS A 49 7.83 24.99 -6.23
N ARG A 50 8.33 25.56 -5.12
CA ARG A 50 7.59 26.03 -3.93
C ARG A 50 6.48 25.07 -3.53
N GLU A 51 6.85 24.03 -2.79
CA GLU A 51 5.89 23.14 -2.13
C GLU A 51 4.78 24.00 -1.51
N ILE A 52 3.53 23.64 -1.84
CA ILE A 52 2.37 24.32 -1.28
C ILE A 52 2.55 24.27 0.24
N PRO A 53 2.60 25.43 0.92
CA PRO A 53 2.79 25.42 2.36
C PRO A 53 1.70 24.57 3.01
N ALA A 54 2.05 23.89 4.11
CA ALA A 54 1.04 23.20 4.89
C ALA A 54 -0.09 24.17 5.22
N PRO A 55 -1.36 23.77 5.05
CA PRO A 55 -2.48 24.63 5.39
C PRO A 55 -2.41 24.98 6.88
N ALA A 56 -2.82 26.21 7.22
CA ALA A 56 -2.79 26.70 8.61
C ALA A 56 -3.64 25.81 9.55
N GLU A 57 -4.66 25.16 8.98
CA GLU A 57 -5.50 24.20 9.67
C GLU A 57 -5.43 22.86 8.92
N ASP A 58 -5.16 21.78 9.64
CA ASP A 58 -5.34 20.41 9.15
C ASP A 58 -6.04 19.60 10.25
N PRO A 59 -7.39 19.66 10.28
CA PRO A 59 -8.14 19.16 11.41
C PRO A 59 -7.94 17.64 11.54
N PRO A 60 -7.79 17.14 12.78
CA PRO A 60 -7.75 15.71 12.99
C PRO A 60 -9.14 15.10 12.75
N ILE A 61 -9.17 13.99 12.03
CA ILE A 61 -10.36 13.20 11.74
C ILE A 61 -10.20 11.79 12.33
N ALA A 62 -11.32 11.15 12.65
CA ALA A 62 -11.33 9.73 13.02
C ALA A 62 -11.24 8.87 11.76
N TRP A 63 -10.27 7.97 11.72
CA TRP A 63 -10.04 7.06 10.60
C TRP A 63 -10.06 5.61 11.09
N ALA A 64 -11.12 4.90 10.72
CA ALA A 64 -11.27 3.49 11.04
C ALA A 64 -10.68 2.60 9.93
N ALA A 65 -10.51 1.32 10.24
CA ALA A 65 -10.17 0.31 9.24
C ALA A 65 -11.16 0.36 8.06
N PRO A 66 -10.67 0.43 6.81
CA PRO A 66 -11.52 0.64 5.65
C PRO A 66 -12.27 -0.64 5.26
N ASP A 67 -13.57 -0.48 5.04
CA ASP A 67 -14.46 -1.52 4.52
C ASP A 67 -14.69 -1.28 3.03
N ILE A 68 -14.57 -2.32 2.20
CA ILE A 68 -14.70 -2.18 0.75
C ILE A 68 -16.08 -1.68 0.33
N ASP A 69 -17.13 -2.01 1.10
CA ASP A 69 -18.50 -1.57 0.78
C ASP A 69 -18.72 -0.08 1.07
N ARG A 70 -17.81 0.53 1.85
CA ARG A 70 -17.83 1.96 2.17
C ARG A 70 -16.91 2.78 1.27
N ILE A 71 -16.02 2.13 0.53
CA ILE A 71 -15.13 2.80 -0.41
C ILE A 71 -15.92 3.16 -1.66
N ARG A 72 -16.01 4.47 -1.93
CA ARG A 72 -16.68 5.01 -3.10
C ARG A 72 -15.67 5.80 -3.93
N PRO A 73 -15.16 5.25 -5.05
CA PRO A 73 -14.15 5.90 -5.87
C PRO A 73 -14.55 7.31 -6.31
N ASP A 74 -15.84 7.50 -6.59
CA ASP A 74 -16.39 8.74 -7.16
C ASP A 74 -16.84 9.74 -6.10
N THR A 75 -16.74 9.39 -4.81
CA THR A 75 -17.12 10.29 -3.72
C THR A 75 -15.90 11.07 -3.25
N PRO A 76 -15.96 12.41 -3.19
CA PRO A 76 -14.87 13.21 -2.65
C PRO A 76 -14.51 12.77 -1.22
N PRO A 77 -13.21 12.77 -0.87
CA PRO A 77 -12.79 12.43 0.49
C PRO A 77 -13.44 13.40 1.49
N LEU A 78 -13.86 12.84 2.63
CA LEU A 78 -14.51 13.59 3.71
C LEU A 78 -15.80 14.31 3.27
N ALA A 79 -16.51 13.85 2.24
CA ALA A 79 -17.73 14.51 1.75
C ALA A 79 -18.80 14.72 2.85
N GLY A 80 -18.85 13.84 3.86
CA GLY A 80 -19.76 13.96 5.00
C GLY A 80 -19.30 14.90 6.12
N GLU A 81 -18.07 15.38 6.08
CA GLU A 81 -17.51 16.23 7.14
C GLU A 81 -17.83 17.72 6.93
N ALA A 82 -17.99 18.48 8.01
CA ALA A 82 -18.26 19.93 7.94
C ALA A 82 -16.97 20.75 7.70
N ILE A 83 -16.24 20.46 6.62
CA ILE A 83 -15.00 21.18 6.24
C ILE A 83 -15.32 22.23 5.17
N ALA A 84 -14.92 23.48 5.42
CA ALA A 84 -15.09 24.60 4.49
C ALA A 84 -14.45 24.32 3.12
N SER A 85 -15.08 24.75 2.02
CA SER A 85 -14.62 24.48 0.65
C SER A 85 -13.20 24.96 0.37
N ALA A 86 -12.86 26.18 0.81
CA ALA A 86 -11.51 26.74 0.64
C ALA A 86 -10.45 25.89 1.37
N LEU A 87 -10.76 25.42 2.58
CA LEU A 87 -9.88 24.54 3.34
C LEU A 87 -9.73 23.17 2.67
N ARG A 88 -10.81 22.59 2.13
CA ARG A 88 -10.75 21.33 1.35
C ARG A 88 -9.81 21.47 0.15
N SER A 89 -9.89 22.56 -0.61
CA SER A 89 -9.02 22.79 -1.75
C SER A 89 -7.55 22.94 -1.33
N ALA A 90 -7.28 23.59 -0.20
CA ALA A 90 -5.92 23.71 0.34
C ALA A 90 -5.35 22.36 0.80
N LEU A 91 -6.16 21.56 1.52
CA LEU A 91 -5.80 20.21 1.97
C LEU A 91 -5.52 19.27 0.80
N ASP A 92 -6.34 19.31 -0.25
CA ASP A 92 -6.16 18.52 -1.47
C ASP A 92 -4.87 18.91 -2.22
N GLY A 93 -4.61 20.21 -2.38
CA GLY A 93 -3.36 20.70 -2.99
C GLY A 93 -2.13 20.27 -2.20
N TYR A 94 -2.17 20.35 -0.87
CA TYR A 94 -1.10 19.89 0.00
C TYR A 94 -0.88 18.36 -0.09
N ALA A 95 -1.97 17.58 -0.11
CA ALA A 95 -1.93 16.13 -0.26
C ALA A 95 -1.31 15.69 -1.59
N LEU A 96 -1.59 16.41 -2.69
CA LEU A 96 -1.00 16.12 -4.00
C LEU A 96 0.54 16.17 -3.97
N GLY A 97 1.12 17.13 -3.24
CA GLY A 97 2.56 17.24 -3.04
C GLY A 97 3.14 16.00 -2.35
N ARG A 98 2.50 15.55 -1.26
CA ARG A 98 2.91 14.32 -0.54
C ARG A 98 2.84 13.09 -1.42
N VAL A 99 1.73 12.91 -2.14
CA VAL A 99 1.50 11.76 -3.04
C VAL A 99 2.55 11.70 -4.14
N LYS A 100 2.92 12.84 -4.72
CA LYS A 100 3.99 12.89 -5.73
C LYS A 100 5.31 12.33 -5.17
N ARG A 101 5.75 12.79 -4.00
CA ARG A 101 7.01 12.31 -3.43
C ARG A 101 6.94 10.81 -3.09
N ILE A 102 5.79 10.30 -2.64
CA ILE A 102 5.55 8.87 -2.42
C ILE A 102 5.69 8.08 -3.73
N LEU A 103 5.06 8.55 -4.81
CA LEU A 103 5.11 7.88 -6.11
C LEU A 103 6.51 7.91 -6.76
N GLU A 104 7.31 8.94 -6.47
CA GLU A 104 8.69 9.11 -6.94
C GLU A 104 9.73 8.35 -6.10
N ALA A 105 9.34 7.79 -4.96
CA ALA A 105 10.24 7.03 -4.11
C ALA A 105 10.74 5.74 -4.81
N PRO A 106 12.01 5.36 -4.59
CA PRO A 106 12.62 4.20 -5.23
C PRO A 106 11.91 2.92 -4.80
N ASP A 107 12.05 1.85 -5.60
CA ASP A 107 11.23 0.61 -5.56
C ASP A 107 10.62 0.31 -4.18
N LEU A 108 9.35 0.68 -4.06
CA LEU A 108 8.60 0.72 -2.81
C LEU A 108 8.32 -0.65 -2.23
N LEU A 109 8.31 -1.69 -3.08
CA LEU A 109 8.25 -3.06 -2.64
C LEU A 109 9.58 -3.51 -2.02
N GLN A 110 10.70 -3.05 -2.55
CA GLN A 110 12.00 -3.32 -1.93
C GLN A 110 12.17 -2.56 -0.61
N HIS A 111 11.60 -1.36 -0.49
CA HIS A 111 11.57 -0.61 0.77
C HIS A 111 10.73 -1.35 1.83
N ALA A 112 9.48 -1.67 1.52
CA ALA A 112 8.61 -2.42 2.45
C ALA A 112 9.15 -3.82 2.79
N ALA A 113 9.82 -4.50 1.84
CA ALA A 113 10.46 -5.79 2.09
C ALA A 113 11.78 -5.69 2.88
N ALA A 114 12.42 -4.52 2.88
CA ALA A 114 13.61 -4.26 3.67
C ALA A 114 13.28 -3.94 5.13
N ASP A 115 12.10 -3.38 5.39
CA ASP A 115 11.59 -3.15 6.74
C ASP A 115 10.89 -4.39 7.30
N ALA A 116 11.35 -4.84 8.46
CA ALA A 116 10.87 -6.05 9.11
C ALA A 116 9.45 -5.88 9.69
N GLU A 117 9.02 -4.64 9.95
CA GLU A 117 7.70 -4.34 10.52
C GLU A 117 6.64 -4.14 9.43
N SER A 118 7.03 -3.61 8.27
CA SER A 118 6.13 -3.32 7.15
C SER A 118 5.77 -4.52 6.29
N TRP A 119 6.70 -5.45 6.05
CA TRP A 119 6.42 -6.58 5.15
C TRP A 119 5.24 -7.47 5.61
N PRO A 120 5.11 -7.85 6.90
CA PRO A 120 3.96 -8.62 7.37
C PRO A 120 2.61 -7.91 7.15
N VAL A 121 2.60 -6.57 7.22
CA VAL A 121 1.40 -5.77 6.93
C VAL A 121 1.01 -5.89 5.46
N VAL A 122 1.99 -5.88 4.56
CA VAL A 122 1.77 -6.05 3.12
C VAL A 122 1.18 -7.43 2.82
N GLU A 123 1.78 -8.49 3.36
CA GLU A 123 1.31 -9.87 3.17
C GLU A 123 -0.11 -10.06 3.69
N ALA A 124 -0.38 -9.66 4.94
CA ALA A 124 -1.69 -9.84 5.56
C ALA A 124 -2.80 -9.05 4.84
N THR A 125 -2.49 -7.87 4.30
CA THR A 125 -3.46 -7.07 3.55
C THR A 125 -3.71 -7.66 2.16
N LEU A 126 -2.66 -8.14 1.49
CA LEU A 126 -2.76 -8.81 0.20
C LEU A 126 -3.65 -10.06 0.31
N GLU A 127 -3.43 -10.89 1.32
CA GLU A 127 -4.26 -12.08 1.58
C GLU A 127 -5.72 -11.71 1.77
N ARG A 128 -6.00 -10.66 2.57
CA ARG A 128 -7.36 -10.13 2.76
C ARG A 128 -7.99 -9.66 1.45
N ALA A 129 -7.25 -8.94 0.61
CA ALA A 129 -7.76 -8.42 -0.65
C ALA A 129 -8.07 -9.54 -1.66
N LEU A 130 -7.20 -10.55 -1.76
CA LEU A 130 -7.42 -11.71 -2.62
C LEU A 130 -8.62 -12.54 -2.13
N ALA A 131 -8.70 -12.81 -0.83
CA ALA A 131 -9.83 -13.52 -0.22
C ALA A 131 -11.15 -12.77 -0.45
N LEU A 132 -11.15 -11.45 -0.31
CA LEU A 132 -12.31 -10.62 -0.57
C LEU A 132 -12.76 -10.69 -2.03
N ALA A 133 -11.82 -10.65 -2.97
CA ALA A 133 -12.16 -10.76 -4.39
C ALA A 133 -12.75 -12.13 -4.74
N GLU A 134 -12.20 -13.21 -4.18
CA GLU A 134 -12.75 -14.57 -4.31
C GLU A 134 -14.15 -14.67 -3.67
N GLN A 135 -14.35 -14.13 -2.47
CA GLN A 135 -15.66 -14.06 -1.80
C GLN A 135 -16.71 -13.29 -2.63
N ARG A 136 -16.28 -12.26 -3.37
CA ARG A 136 -17.13 -11.48 -4.29
C ARG A 136 -17.33 -12.16 -5.65
N GLY A 137 -16.91 -13.42 -5.79
CA GLY A 137 -17.15 -14.25 -6.97
C GLY A 137 -16.20 -13.97 -8.14
N MET A 138 -15.07 -13.32 -7.90
CA MET A 138 -14.04 -13.09 -8.92
C MET A 138 -13.26 -14.38 -9.18
N ALA A 139 -13.26 -14.85 -10.42
CA ALA A 139 -12.45 -15.98 -10.83
C ALA A 139 -11.10 -15.49 -11.37
N ILE A 140 -10.03 -15.77 -10.60
CA ILE A 140 -8.65 -15.38 -10.95
C ILE A 140 -7.93 -16.59 -11.54
N ASP A 141 -7.62 -16.53 -12.83
CA ASP A 141 -6.86 -17.59 -13.49
C ASP A 141 -5.41 -17.63 -12.99
N ALA A 142 -4.80 -18.81 -13.05
CA ALA A 142 -3.40 -19.00 -12.63
C ALA A 142 -2.42 -18.08 -13.37
N LYS A 143 -2.74 -17.66 -14.61
CA LYS A 143 -1.93 -16.72 -15.40
C LYS A 143 -2.05 -15.27 -14.93
N GLY A 144 -3.22 -14.87 -14.40
CA GLY A 144 -3.49 -13.51 -13.93
C GLY A 144 -3.07 -13.26 -12.49
N ARG A 145 -3.08 -14.32 -11.66
CA ARG A 145 -2.77 -14.24 -10.23
C ARG A 145 -1.44 -13.52 -9.92
N PRO A 146 -0.30 -13.80 -10.58
CA PRO A 146 0.95 -13.11 -10.26
C PRO A 146 0.91 -11.60 -10.50
N ALA A 147 0.26 -11.15 -11.59
CA ALA A 147 0.15 -9.73 -11.93
C ALA A 147 -0.76 -9.00 -10.94
N LEU A 148 -1.93 -9.59 -10.64
CA LEU A 148 -2.85 -9.09 -9.63
C LEU A 148 -2.15 -8.99 -8.26
N THR A 149 -1.48 -10.05 -7.83
CA THR A 149 -0.73 -10.06 -6.56
C THR A 149 0.29 -8.92 -6.50
N ARG A 150 1.05 -8.70 -7.56
CA ARG A 150 2.05 -7.62 -7.63
C ARG A 150 1.38 -6.25 -7.56
N ALA A 151 0.30 -6.04 -8.29
CA ALA A 151 -0.46 -4.79 -8.29
C ALA A 151 -1.02 -4.47 -6.91
N LEU A 152 -1.64 -5.45 -6.24
CA LEU A 152 -2.21 -5.29 -4.91
C LEU A 152 -1.12 -5.07 -3.85
N ALA A 153 -0.02 -5.82 -3.89
CA ALA A 153 1.11 -5.62 -2.99
C ALA A 153 1.71 -4.22 -3.14
N LEU A 154 1.85 -3.74 -4.37
CA LEU A 154 2.32 -2.37 -4.64
C LEU A 154 1.38 -1.32 -4.06
N CYS A 155 0.07 -1.48 -4.23
CA CYS A 155 -0.94 -0.60 -3.66
C CYS A 155 -0.85 -0.56 -2.12
N THR A 156 -0.75 -1.72 -1.47
CA THR A 156 -0.58 -1.79 -0.01
C THR A 156 0.70 -1.11 0.46
N ALA A 157 1.82 -1.33 -0.24
CA ALA A 157 3.10 -0.70 0.10
C ALA A 157 3.03 0.84 0.01
N GLN A 158 2.26 1.40 -0.94
CA GLN A 158 2.03 2.85 -0.98
C GLN A 158 1.32 3.36 0.28
N GLY A 159 0.31 2.62 0.75
CA GLY A 159 -0.42 2.95 1.98
C GLY A 159 0.47 2.90 3.21
N VAL A 160 1.30 1.86 3.31
CA VAL A 160 2.31 1.71 4.38
C VAL A 160 3.26 2.91 4.39
N LEU A 161 3.84 3.29 3.24
CA LEU A 161 4.77 4.42 3.18
C LEU A 161 4.09 5.74 3.56
N LEU A 162 2.84 5.95 3.15
CA LEU A 162 2.07 7.12 3.55
C LEU A 162 1.91 7.21 5.08
N ALA A 163 1.65 6.08 5.75
CA ALA A 163 1.54 6.00 7.20
C ALA A 163 2.89 6.27 7.88
N GLU A 164 3.97 5.69 7.35
CA GLU A 164 5.32 5.86 7.85
C GLU A 164 5.78 7.31 7.79
N TRP A 165 5.60 7.98 6.65
CA TRP A 165 5.92 9.41 6.53
C TRP A 165 5.13 10.27 7.49
N ARG A 166 3.85 9.97 7.63
CA ARG A 166 3.01 10.66 8.60
C ARG A 166 3.52 10.43 10.04
N GLN A 167 3.94 9.21 10.39
CA GLN A 167 4.48 8.91 11.72
C GLN A 167 5.87 9.52 11.97
N LEU A 168 6.65 9.81 10.93
CA LEU A 168 7.90 10.57 11.05
C LEU A 168 7.63 12.05 11.36
N GLU A 169 6.57 12.61 10.79
CA GLU A 169 6.16 14.00 11.03
C GLU A 169 5.52 14.19 12.40
N ASP A 170 4.57 13.31 12.75
CA ASP A 170 3.69 13.49 13.91
C ASP A 170 4.06 12.58 15.10
N GLY A 171 4.99 11.64 14.91
CA GLY A 171 5.31 10.60 15.88
C GLY A 171 4.25 9.48 15.93
N LYS A 172 4.05 8.94 17.13
CA LYS A 172 3.15 7.81 17.35
C LYS A 172 1.69 8.21 17.13
N THR A 173 0.95 7.39 16.39
CA THR A 173 -0.47 7.65 16.11
C THR A 173 -1.32 7.46 17.36
N VAL A 174 -2.18 8.44 17.64
CA VAL A 174 -3.18 8.34 18.72
C VAL A 174 -4.39 7.57 18.23
N TRP A 175 -4.85 6.62 19.04
CA TRP A 175 -6.03 5.80 18.78
C TRP A 175 -7.14 6.13 19.77
N VAL A 176 -8.38 6.21 19.27
CA VAL A 176 -9.59 6.36 20.07
C VAL A 176 -10.54 5.24 19.66
N ASN A 177 -10.73 4.26 20.55
CA ASN A 177 -11.35 2.98 20.21
C ASN A 177 -10.64 2.34 18.99
N ASP A 178 -11.39 1.97 17.95
CA ASP A 178 -10.87 1.35 16.73
C ASP A 178 -10.53 2.37 15.61
N ALA A 179 -10.48 3.66 15.95
CA ALA A 179 -10.18 4.73 15.00
C ALA A 179 -8.85 5.42 15.32
N ALA A 180 -8.00 5.52 14.30
CA ALA A 180 -6.81 6.35 14.34
C ALA A 180 -7.21 7.82 14.23
N ARG A 181 -6.57 8.69 15.00
CA ARG A 181 -6.67 10.14 14.82
C ARG A 181 -5.71 10.56 13.72
N VAL A 182 -6.20 10.82 12.51
CA VAL A 182 -5.40 11.17 11.34
C VAL A 182 -5.65 12.60 10.89
N ARG A 183 -4.79 13.18 10.06
CA ARG A 183 -5.01 14.51 9.49
C ARG A 183 -6.02 14.43 8.34
N ALA A 184 -6.81 15.48 8.13
CA ALA A 184 -7.71 15.54 6.99
C ALA A 184 -6.93 15.39 5.67
N SER A 185 -5.74 15.98 5.58
CA SER A 185 -4.86 15.81 4.40
C SER A 185 -4.41 14.37 4.13
N ASP A 186 -4.35 13.50 5.15
CA ASP A 186 -4.04 12.07 4.96
C ASP A 186 -5.15 11.37 4.14
N ALA A 187 -6.42 11.71 4.40
CA ALA A 187 -7.55 11.15 3.64
C ALA A 187 -7.54 11.59 2.18
N PHE A 188 -7.21 12.85 1.91
CA PHE A 188 -7.00 13.34 0.54
C PHE A 188 -5.82 12.62 -0.13
N ALA A 189 -4.71 12.40 0.60
CA ALA A 189 -3.55 11.71 0.07
C ALA A 189 -3.87 10.26 -0.32
N ILE A 190 -4.64 9.52 0.48
CA ILE A 190 -5.10 8.16 0.16
C ILE A 190 -5.90 8.14 -1.15
N GLN A 191 -6.85 9.07 -1.31
CA GLN A 191 -7.67 9.16 -2.53
C GLN A 191 -6.80 9.44 -3.76
N ARG A 192 -5.91 10.44 -3.67
CA ARG A 192 -5.02 10.84 -4.78
C ARG A 192 -4.04 9.74 -5.15
N LEU A 193 -3.53 9.02 -4.15
CA LEU A 193 -2.68 7.86 -4.35
C LEU A 193 -3.45 6.73 -5.04
N ALA A 194 -4.70 6.48 -4.65
CA ALA A 194 -5.55 5.48 -5.28
C ALA A 194 -5.85 5.82 -6.74
N GLU A 195 -6.16 7.07 -7.06
CA GLU A 195 -6.35 7.55 -8.45
C GLU A 195 -5.09 7.33 -9.29
N ALA A 196 -3.92 7.70 -8.77
CA ALA A 196 -2.66 7.53 -9.47
C ALA A 196 -2.30 6.05 -9.66
N MET A 197 -2.48 5.24 -8.63
CA MET A 197 -2.20 3.82 -8.67
C MET A 197 -3.15 3.08 -9.60
N ALA A 198 -4.44 3.40 -9.60
CA ALA A 198 -5.41 2.81 -10.51
C ALA A 198 -4.95 3.01 -11.96
N ARG A 199 -4.60 4.23 -12.36
CA ARG A 199 -4.08 4.52 -13.71
C ARG A 199 -2.85 3.70 -14.09
N ARG A 200 -1.98 3.39 -13.12
CA ARG A 200 -0.73 2.64 -13.33
C ARG A 200 -0.95 1.13 -13.39
N VAL A 201 -1.83 0.57 -12.56
CA VAL A 201 -1.97 -0.89 -12.38
C VAL A 201 -3.24 -1.47 -12.99
N LEU A 202 -4.10 -0.64 -13.59
CA LEU A 202 -5.34 -1.06 -14.27
C LEU A 202 -5.15 -2.28 -15.17
N PRO A 203 -4.12 -2.35 -16.05
CA PRO A 203 -3.90 -3.53 -16.89
C PRO A 203 -3.67 -4.81 -16.08
N ASP A 204 -2.85 -4.73 -15.04
CA ASP A 204 -2.49 -5.88 -14.18
C ASP A 204 -3.69 -6.37 -13.37
N LEU A 205 -4.54 -5.44 -12.89
CA LEU A 205 -5.74 -5.78 -12.13
C LEU A 205 -6.73 -6.60 -12.95
N PHE A 206 -6.86 -6.32 -14.24
CA PHE A 206 -7.81 -6.99 -15.10
C PHE A 206 -7.26 -8.22 -15.81
N GLN A 207 -5.96 -8.49 -15.67
CA GLN A 207 -5.30 -9.59 -16.36
C GLN A 207 -5.77 -10.95 -15.84
N GLY A 208 -6.27 -11.80 -16.74
CA GLY A 208 -6.66 -13.18 -16.40
C GLY A 208 -7.88 -13.29 -15.48
N ILE A 209 -8.73 -12.28 -15.45
CA ILE A 209 -10.04 -12.34 -14.77
C ILE A 209 -11.07 -12.92 -15.75
N ALA A 210 -11.42 -14.18 -15.55
CA ALA A 210 -12.35 -14.91 -16.43
C ALA A 210 -13.82 -14.54 -16.18
N ARG A 211 -14.16 -14.08 -14.97
CA ARG A 211 -15.51 -13.68 -14.60
C ARG A 211 -15.48 -12.44 -13.71
N ARG A 212 -16.27 -11.43 -14.08
CA ARG A 212 -16.56 -10.25 -13.26
C ARG A 212 -17.97 -10.39 -12.68
N SER A 213 -18.12 -10.23 -11.37
CA SER A 213 -19.45 -10.12 -10.78
C SER A 213 -20.09 -8.81 -11.22
N ALA A 214 -21.41 -8.80 -11.43
CA ALA A 214 -22.15 -7.56 -11.69
C ALA A 214 -22.15 -6.61 -10.47
N THR A 215 -21.80 -7.11 -9.28
CA THR A 215 -21.85 -6.36 -8.02
C THR A 215 -20.48 -5.96 -7.48
N PHE A 216 -19.38 -6.33 -8.15
CA PHE A 216 -18.02 -6.08 -7.66
C PHE A 216 -17.11 -5.55 -8.76
N GLU A 217 -16.63 -4.33 -8.58
CA GLU A 217 -15.67 -3.71 -9.47
C GLU A 217 -14.24 -3.93 -8.95
N VAL A 218 -13.41 -4.59 -9.75
CA VAL A 218 -12.03 -4.98 -9.38
C VAL A 218 -11.17 -3.76 -9.01
N THR A 219 -11.46 -2.61 -9.62
CA THR A 219 -10.76 -1.34 -9.34
C THR A 219 -10.90 -0.91 -7.88
N LEU A 220 -11.96 -1.33 -7.17
CA LEU A 220 -12.16 -1.06 -5.74
C LEU A 220 -11.07 -1.66 -4.86
N LEU A 221 -10.35 -2.68 -5.34
CA LEU A 221 -9.22 -3.25 -4.62
C LEU A 221 -8.05 -2.27 -4.47
N VAL A 222 -7.92 -1.27 -5.36
CA VAL A 222 -6.84 -0.27 -5.28
C VAL A 222 -6.98 0.63 -4.05
N PRO A 223 -8.05 1.44 -3.92
CA PRO A 223 -8.24 2.26 -2.73
C PRO A 223 -8.34 1.40 -1.45
N TYR A 224 -8.91 0.20 -1.54
CA TYR A 224 -8.98 -0.73 -0.41
C TYR A 224 -7.59 -1.12 0.11
N CYS A 225 -6.69 -1.61 -0.74
CA CYS A 225 -5.35 -2.02 -0.33
C CYS A 225 -4.53 -0.86 0.22
N ILE A 226 -4.60 0.33 -0.40
CA ILE A 226 -3.90 1.53 0.08
C ILE A 226 -4.39 1.90 1.48
N ALA A 227 -5.70 2.00 1.67
CA ALA A 227 -6.28 2.39 2.94
C ALA A 227 -6.02 1.34 4.04
N GLN A 228 -6.06 0.05 3.70
CA GLN A 228 -5.75 -1.05 4.63
C GLN A 228 -4.29 -1.01 5.06
N GLY A 229 -3.36 -0.90 4.10
CA GLY A 229 -1.93 -0.79 4.38
C GLY A 229 -1.60 0.42 5.25
N PHE A 230 -2.21 1.57 4.93
CA PHE A 230 -2.10 2.78 5.74
C PHE A 230 -2.55 2.53 7.17
N THR A 231 -3.80 2.07 7.36
CA THR A 231 -4.38 1.90 8.69
C THR A 231 -3.64 0.87 9.53
N ALA A 232 -3.25 -0.25 8.94
CA ALA A 232 -2.52 -1.30 9.63
C ALA A 232 -1.12 -0.83 10.09
N ARG A 233 -0.42 -0.05 9.26
CA ARG A 233 0.90 0.48 9.61
C ARG A 233 0.85 1.53 10.73
N LEU A 234 -0.24 2.27 10.88
CA LEU A 234 -0.42 3.26 11.96
C LEU A 234 -0.42 2.66 13.38
N HIS A 235 -0.72 1.37 13.53
CA HIS A 235 -0.63 0.68 14.83
C HIS A 235 0.81 0.39 15.25
N GLY A 236 1.74 0.35 14.30
CA GLY A 236 3.17 0.13 14.57
C GLY A 236 3.87 1.37 15.13
N ASP A 237 5.10 1.18 15.58
CA ASP A 237 5.93 2.31 15.98
C ASP A 237 6.44 3.09 14.75
N PRO A 238 6.77 4.38 14.90
CA PRO A 238 7.36 5.15 13.81
C PRO A 238 8.62 4.45 13.26
N PRO A 239 8.82 4.44 11.94
CA PRO A 239 9.98 3.77 11.34
C PRO A 239 11.28 4.41 11.84
N ARG A 240 12.25 3.58 12.18
CA ARG A 240 13.59 4.05 12.60
C ARG A 240 14.45 4.55 11.43
N ALA A 241 14.02 4.28 10.20
CA ALA A 241 14.83 4.38 8.98
C ALA A 241 15.23 5.81 8.55
N PHE A 242 14.69 6.86 9.20
CA PHE A 242 15.10 8.25 8.99
C PHE A 242 15.77 8.89 10.22
N ALA A 243 16.08 8.10 11.25
CA ALA A 243 16.70 8.58 12.50
C ALA A 243 18.24 8.60 12.46
N ALA A 244 18.84 8.64 11.25
CA ALA A 244 20.29 8.72 11.04
C ALA A 244 20.65 9.92 10.17
#